data_AF-A0A7R9TUI2-F1
#
_entry.id   AF-A0A7R9TUI2-F1
#
_cell.length_a   1.000
_cell.length_b   1.000
_cell.length_c   1.000
_cell.angle_alpha   90.00
_cell.angle_beta   90.00
_cell.angle_gamma   90.00
#
_symmetry.space_group_name_H-M   'P 1'
#
loop_
_entity.id
_entity.type
_entity.pdbx_description
1 polymer ?
#
loop_
_entity_poly.entity_id
_entity_poly.type
_entity_poly.pdbx_seq_one_letter_code
_entity_poly.pdbx_strand_id
1 'polypeptide(L)'
;ALAVVVGMSCEFERQLAAVQERLAGVVSSSDDVASAAPRALSGSAPNLVVADDGTPGAENTSDAKQLVEQALCCVLHELVVDAGEARAPFMEYAGREGGKKKKVKASSASLPRLLDLSLTLSEWGVCDHGVVFTVLEQLVECCTIADAQDVFTWIEGKRTRLNADVLWRRGKLIMLRTCNDLLRRLSKTNDATLRGRVLLLLSSLYALSERSALNLAGNYNRANVTTLDELEVGTNGAEQGGGGGKGKG
;
A
#
# COMPACT_ATOMS: atom_id res chain seq x y z
N ALA A 1 31.68 8.50 26.26
CA ALA A 1 30.49 8.93 25.48
C ALA A 1 30.55 8.43 24.04
N LEU A 2 31.48 8.91 23.19
CA LEU A 2 31.55 8.51 21.77
C LEU A 2 31.76 7.00 21.55
N ALA A 3 32.68 6.36 22.28
CA ALA A 3 32.92 4.91 22.19
C ALA A 3 31.74 4.05 22.68
N VAL A 4 30.94 4.57 23.61
CA VAL A 4 29.72 3.90 24.11
C VAL A 4 28.62 4.02 23.06
N VAL A 5 28.44 5.20 22.46
CA VAL A 5 27.48 5.41 21.36
C VAL A 5 27.83 4.54 20.14
N VAL A 6 29.10 4.51 19.74
CA VAL A 6 29.57 3.66 18.63
C VAL A 6 29.43 2.17 18.96
N GLY A 7 29.70 1.77 20.21
CA GLY A 7 29.49 0.41 20.69
C GLY A 7 28.02 -0.01 20.65
N MET A 8 27.11 0.87 21.08
CA MET A 8 25.66 0.63 21.06
C MET A 8 25.10 0.57 19.64
N SER A 9 25.59 1.42 18.73
CA SER A 9 25.21 1.35 17.30
C SER A 9 25.68 0.04 16.65
N CYS A 10 26.90 -0.42 16.95
CA CYS A 10 27.42 -1.68 16.40
C CYS A 10 26.66 -2.91 16.95
N GLU A 11 26.22 -2.88 18.21
CA GLU A 11 25.42 -3.95 18.79
C GLU A 11 24.01 -4.00 18.17
N PHE A 12 23.36 -2.84 18.02
CA PHE A 12 22.06 -2.75 17.36
C PHE A 12 22.12 -3.24 15.91
N GLU A 13 23.13 -2.84 15.14
CA GLU A 13 23.32 -3.30 13.75
C GLU A 13 23.50 -4.82 13.66
N ARG A 14 24.25 -5.43 14.59
CA ARG A 14 24.41 -6.89 14.64
C ARG A 14 23.09 -7.59 14.97
N GLN A 15 22.33 -7.07 15.94
CA GLN A 15 21.03 -7.62 16.29
C GLN A 15 20.03 -7.47 15.13
N LEU A 16 20.03 -6.31 14.47
CA LEU A 16 19.21 -6.05 13.29
C LEU A 16 19.54 -7.03 12.17
N ALA A 17 20.81 -7.22 11.85
CA ALA A 17 21.24 -8.17 10.81
C ALA A 17 20.81 -9.62 11.15
N ALA A 18 20.92 -10.02 12.41
CA ALA A 18 20.47 -11.34 12.86
C ALA A 18 18.95 -11.52 12.70
N VAL A 19 18.14 -10.54 13.11
CA VAL A 19 16.67 -10.57 12.95
C VAL A 19 16.29 -10.55 11.46
N GLN A 20 16.95 -9.72 10.67
CA GLN A 20 16.74 -9.60 9.23
C GLN A 20 16.99 -10.94 8.51
N GLU A 21 18.11 -11.61 8.79
CA GLU A 21 18.44 -12.91 8.20
C GLU A 21 17.36 -13.96 8.53
N ARG A 22 16.86 -13.97 9.77
CA ARG A 22 15.79 -14.90 10.20
C ARG A 22 14.47 -14.62 9.47
N LEU A 23 14.07 -13.34 9.36
CA LEU A 23 12.86 -12.96 8.62
C LEU A 23 12.99 -13.28 7.12
N ALA A 24 14.14 -13.01 6.51
CA ALA A 24 14.40 -13.38 5.12
C ALA A 24 14.32 -14.90 4.89
N GLY A 25 14.79 -15.69 5.86
CA GLY A 25 14.62 -17.14 5.87
C GLY A 25 13.16 -17.58 5.91
N VAL A 26 12.32 -16.94 6.74
CA VAL A 26 10.88 -17.22 6.79
C VAL A 26 10.22 -16.91 5.45
N VAL A 27 10.56 -15.76 4.85
CA VAL A 27 10.03 -15.33 3.55
C VAL A 27 10.44 -16.30 2.43
N SER A 28 11.67 -16.81 2.45
CA SER A 28 12.19 -17.72 1.42
C SER A 28 11.73 -19.18 1.61
N SER A 29 11.25 -19.53 2.80
CA SER A 29 10.75 -20.89 3.09
C SER A 29 9.41 -21.18 2.40
N SER A 30 9.02 -22.46 2.33
CA SER A 30 7.66 -22.85 1.91
C SER A 30 6.67 -22.96 3.07
N ASP A 31 7.15 -22.84 4.31
CA ASP A 31 6.35 -23.02 5.52
C ASP A 31 5.29 -21.92 5.64
N ASP A 32 4.22 -22.24 6.37
CA ASP A 32 3.24 -21.23 6.75
C ASP A 32 3.90 -20.18 7.66
N VAL A 33 3.65 -18.91 7.34
CA VAL A 33 4.33 -17.77 7.98
C VAL A 33 4.04 -17.70 9.47
N ALA A 34 2.80 -17.99 9.89
CA ALA A 34 2.44 -17.98 11.31
C ALA A 34 3.13 -19.14 12.07
N SER A 35 3.31 -20.29 11.43
CA SER A 35 4.06 -21.40 12.05
C SER A 35 5.59 -21.19 12.07
N ALA A 36 6.14 -20.44 11.12
CA ALA A 36 7.57 -20.26 10.94
C ALA A 36 8.13 -19.08 11.72
N ALA A 37 7.36 -17.99 11.85
CA ALA A 37 7.83 -16.75 12.47
C ALA A 37 8.24 -16.92 13.95
N PRO A 38 7.47 -17.59 14.83
CA PRO A 38 7.88 -17.78 16.22
C PRO A 38 9.21 -18.53 16.35
N ARG A 39 9.36 -19.63 15.59
CA ARG A 39 10.57 -20.46 15.55
C ARG A 39 11.80 -19.69 15.06
N ALA A 40 11.60 -18.73 14.15
CA ALA A 40 12.69 -17.94 13.58
C ALA A 40 13.11 -16.75 14.46
N LEU A 41 12.15 -16.10 15.12
CA LEU A 41 12.36 -14.86 15.88
C LEU A 41 12.71 -15.10 17.35
N SER A 42 12.17 -16.16 17.96
CA SER A 42 12.38 -16.39 19.39
C SER A 42 13.86 -16.64 19.68
N GLY A 43 14.48 -15.76 20.46
CA GLY A 43 15.90 -15.80 20.79
C GLY A 43 16.84 -15.25 19.71
N SER A 44 16.34 -14.63 18.63
CA SER A 44 17.20 -14.03 17.60
C SER A 44 17.82 -12.69 18.03
N ALA A 45 17.25 -12.05 19.06
CA ALA A 45 17.80 -10.87 19.72
C ALA A 45 17.49 -10.92 21.22
N PRO A 46 18.24 -10.18 22.08
CA PRO A 46 17.90 -10.06 23.49
C PRO A 46 16.48 -9.52 23.67
N ASN A 47 15.72 -10.12 24.58
CA ASN A 47 14.34 -9.72 24.85
C ASN A 47 13.44 -9.77 23.60
N LEU A 48 13.69 -10.70 22.69
CA LEU A 48 12.77 -11.00 21.59
C LEU A 48 12.34 -12.46 21.70
N VAL A 49 11.17 -12.65 22.33
CA VAL A 49 10.55 -13.96 22.51
C VAL A 49 9.16 -13.92 21.88
N VAL A 50 8.85 -14.97 21.13
CA VAL A 50 7.56 -15.17 20.49
C VAL A 50 7.15 -16.60 20.77
N ALA A 51 6.02 -16.78 21.44
CA ALA A 51 5.46 -18.10 21.71
C ALA A 51 4.92 -18.75 20.43
N ASP A 52 4.73 -20.07 20.45
CA ASP A 52 4.26 -20.83 19.27
C ASP A 52 2.88 -20.39 18.77
N ASP A 53 2.05 -19.80 19.64
CA ASP A 53 0.74 -19.22 19.30
C ASP A 53 0.83 -17.78 18.76
N GLY A 54 2.04 -17.23 18.66
CA GLY A 54 2.31 -15.86 18.24
C GLY A 54 2.37 -14.85 19.37
N THR A 55 2.02 -15.22 20.61
CA THR A 55 1.99 -14.28 21.74
C THR A 55 3.41 -13.75 22.02
N PRO A 56 3.61 -12.41 22.09
CA PRO A 56 4.91 -11.84 22.41
C PRO A 56 5.24 -12.10 23.89
N GLY A 57 6.51 -12.40 24.16
CA GLY A 57 7.03 -12.52 25.52
C GLY A 57 6.82 -11.24 26.32
N ALA A 58 6.57 -11.37 27.62
CA ALA A 58 6.40 -10.23 28.53
C ALA A 58 7.70 -9.42 28.69
N GLU A 59 8.84 -10.05 28.43
CA GLU A 59 10.16 -9.45 28.39
C GLU A 59 10.39 -8.55 27.17
N ASN A 60 9.55 -8.61 26.13
CA ASN A 60 9.80 -7.89 24.88
C ASN A 60 9.80 -6.37 25.08
N THR A 61 10.94 -5.74 24.77
CA THR A 61 11.14 -4.30 24.93
C THR A 61 10.68 -3.52 23.70
N SER A 62 10.53 -2.20 23.84
CA SER A 62 10.29 -1.31 22.69
C SER A 62 11.40 -1.41 21.64
N ASP A 63 12.65 -1.58 22.06
CA ASP A 63 13.79 -1.71 21.16
C ASP A 63 13.71 -3.02 20.36
N ALA A 64 13.27 -4.12 20.98
CA ALA A 64 13.04 -5.39 20.30
C ALA A 64 11.96 -5.26 19.22
N LYS A 65 10.88 -4.51 19.50
CA LYS A 65 9.86 -4.19 18.48
C LYS A 65 10.49 -3.41 17.33
N GLN A 66 11.21 -2.33 17.63
CA GLN A 66 11.86 -1.49 16.61
C GLN A 66 12.88 -2.26 15.76
N LEU A 67 13.59 -3.24 16.33
CA LEU A 67 14.47 -4.15 15.60
C LEU A 67 13.70 -4.98 14.56
N VAL A 68 12.57 -5.59 14.95
CA VAL A 68 11.72 -6.35 14.03
C VAL A 68 11.17 -5.45 12.92
N GLU A 69 10.78 -4.23 13.26
CA GLU A 69 10.27 -3.25 12.29
C GLU A 69 11.30 -2.89 11.24
N GLN A 70 12.51 -2.55 11.68
CA GLN A 70 13.57 -2.24 10.73
C GLN A 70 13.99 -3.45 9.92
N ALA A 71 14.04 -4.63 10.53
CA ALA A 71 14.37 -5.85 9.82
C ALA A 71 13.35 -6.14 8.69
N LEU A 72 12.05 -5.92 8.94
CA LEU A 72 11.01 -6.04 7.90
C LEU A 72 11.22 -5.04 6.75
N CYS A 73 11.59 -3.80 7.06
CA CYS A 73 11.87 -2.77 6.04
C CYS A 73 13.14 -3.08 5.24
N CYS A 74 14.19 -3.60 5.89
CA CYS A 74 15.40 -4.06 5.22
C CYS A 74 15.11 -5.21 4.25
N VAL A 75 14.37 -6.23 4.69
CA VAL A 75 13.96 -7.35 3.82
C VAL A 75 13.10 -6.84 2.64
N LEU A 76 12.20 -5.89 2.87
CA LEU A 76 11.42 -5.26 1.79
C LEU A 76 12.34 -4.65 0.73
N HIS A 77 13.27 -3.80 1.15
CA HIS A 77 14.18 -3.11 0.24
C HIS A 77 15.06 -4.09 -0.55
N GLU A 78 15.59 -5.13 0.09
CA GLU A 78 16.37 -6.17 -0.59
C GLU A 78 15.54 -6.88 -1.66
N LEU A 79 14.31 -7.28 -1.33
CA LEU A 79 13.42 -7.94 -2.29
C LEU A 79 13.01 -7.04 -3.45
N VAL A 80 12.75 -5.75 -3.20
CA VAL A 80 12.43 -4.77 -4.24
C VAL A 80 13.62 -4.56 -5.19
N VAL A 81 14.83 -4.42 -4.63
CA VAL A 81 16.06 -4.30 -5.42
C VAL A 81 16.28 -5.55 -6.26
N ASP A 82 16.23 -6.73 -5.65
CA ASP A 82 16.45 -8.00 -6.32
C ASP A 82 15.40 -8.29 -7.42
N ALA A 83 14.12 -7.95 -7.17
CA ALA A 83 13.05 -8.06 -8.18
C ALA A 83 13.30 -7.10 -9.35
N GLY A 84 13.74 -5.87 -9.06
CA GLY A 84 14.12 -4.88 -10.06
C GLY A 84 15.29 -5.32 -10.94
N GLU A 85 16.34 -5.87 -10.33
CA GLU A 85 17.48 -6.46 -11.05
C GLU A 85 17.06 -7.64 -11.95
N ALA A 86 16.17 -8.49 -11.44
CA ALA A 86 15.61 -9.62 -12.18
C ALA A 86 14.58 -9.20 -13.25
N ARG A 87 14.15 -7.93 -13.26
CA ARG A 87 13.05 -7.41 -14.08
C ARG A 87 11.77 -8.24 -13.95
N ALA A 88 11.51 -8.74 -12.75
CA ALA A 88 10.31 -9.51 -12.43
C ALA A 88 9.26 -8.58 -11.80
N PRO A 89 7.95 -8.80 -12.06
CA PRO A 89 6.90 -8.13 -11.32
C PRO A 89 7.07 -8.36 -9.82
N PHE A 90 6.95 -7.31 -9.02
CA PHE A 90 7.28 -7.36 -7.59
C PHE A 90 6.51 -8.47 -6.86
N MET A 91 5.20 -8.55 -7.09
CA MET A 91 4.34 -9.51 -6.40
C MET A 91 4.44 -10.95 -6.95
N GLU A 92 5.18 -11.18 -8.03
CA GLU A 92 5.44 -12.51 -8.61
C GLU A 92 6.88 -13.00 -8.36
N TYR A 93 7.77 -12.11 -7.91
CA TYR A 93 9.17 -12.44 -7.64
C TYR A 93 9.31 -13.47 -6.51
N ALA A 94 10.06 -14.54 -6.75
CA ALA A 94 10.22 -15.68 -5.83
C ALA A 94 11.68 -15.90 -5.36
N GLY A 95 12.48 -14.83 -5.35
CA GLY A 95 13.90 -14.89 -5.00
C GLY A 95 14.83 -15.19 -6.17
N ARG A 96 16.15 -15.15 -5.91
CA ARG A 96 17.19 -15.59 -6.87
C ARG A 96 17.12 -17.11 -7.03
N GLU A 97 16.14 -17.58 -7.80
CA GLU A 97 16.06 -18.99 -8.15
C GLU A 97 17.26 -19.36 -9.06
N GLY A 98 18.06 -20.33 -8.62
CA GLY A 98 19.10 -20.94 -9.43
C GLY A 98 18.50 -21.67 -10.64
N GLY A 99 18.31 -20.95 -11.74
CA GLY A 99 18.43 -21.48 -13.10
C GLY A 99 17.34 -22.43 -13.64
N LYS A 100 16.19 -22.66 -12.99
CA LYS A 100 15.10 -23.44 -13.62
C LYS A 100 13.73 -22.82 -13.36
N LYS A 101 13.11 -22.33 -14.44
CA LYS A 101 11.70 -21.92 -14.52
C LYS A 101 10.78 -23.07 -14.08
N LYS A 102 10.50 -23.18 -12.78
CA LYS A 102 9.39 -23.98 -12.28
C LYS A 102 8.19 -23.04 -12.20
N LYS A 103 6.98 -23.55 -12.47
CA LYS A 103 5.74 -22.82 -12.23
C LYS A 103 5.69 -22.48 -10.73
N VAL A 104 6.09 -21.27 -10.36
CA VAL A 104 6.04 -20.75 -9.00
C VAL A 104 4.56 -20.77 -8.60
N LYS A 105 4.23 -21.51 -7.53
CA LYS A 105 2.88 -21.42 -6.95
C LYS A 105 2.77 -20.04 -6.29
N ALA A 106 1.60 -19.41 -6.31
CA ALA A 106 1.39 -18.10 -5.66
C ALA A 106 1.87 -18.05 -4.19
N SER A 107 1.97 -19.21 -3.51
CA SER A 107 2.47 -19.36 -2.14
C SER A 107 3.99 -19.23 -1.96
N SER A 108 4.77 -19.01 -3.03
CA SER A 108 6.24 -18.87 -2.97
C SER A 108 6.78 -17.52 -3.46
N ALA A 109 5.91 -16.55 -3.78
CA ALA A 109 6.36 -15.20 -4.08
C ALA A 109 6.81 -14.49 -2.78
N SER A 110 7.99 -13.90 -2.80
CA SER A 110 8.66 -13.37 -1.61
C SER A 110 7.98 -12.13 -1.05
N LEU A 111 7.56 -11.19 -1.90
CA LEU A 111 6.92 -9.95 -1.43
C LEU A 111 5.53 -10.17 -0.80
N PRO A 112 4.60 -10.94 -1.40
CA PRO A 112 3.35 -11.30 -0.72
C PRO A 112 3.57 -12.02 0.61
N ARG A 113 4.57 -12.90 0.70
CA ARG A 113 4.95 -13.59 1.95
C ARG A 113 5.50 -12.61 2.99
N LEU A 114 6.31 -11.63 2.60
CA LEU A 114 6.77 -10.57 3.50
C LEU A 114 5.60 -9.73 4.02
N LEU A 115 4.64 -9.38 3.17
CA LEU A 115 3.45 -8.64 3.58
C LEU A 115 2.58 -9.47 4.55
N ASP A 116 2.42 -10.77 4.29
CA ASP A 116 1.72 -11.69 5.20
C ASP A 116 2.45 -11.84 6.55
N LEU A 117 3.79 -11.86 6.53
CA LEU A 117 4.61 -11.88 7.75
C LEU A 117 4.47 -10.58 8.54
N SER A 118 4.62 -9.44 7.88
CA SER A 118 4.45 -8.13 8.51
C SER A 118 3.06 -7.99 9.11
N LEU A 119 2.00 -8.38 8.40
CA LEU A 119 0.63 -8.36 8.90
C LEU A 119 0.47 -9.24 10.14
N THR A 120 1.01 -10.47 10.10
CA THR A 120 0.88 -11.43 11.21
C THR A 120 1.64 -10.96 12.45
N LEU A 121 2.87 -10.46 12.30
CA LEU A 121 3.65 -9.92 13.41
C LEU A 121 3.01 -8.64 14.01
N SER A 122 2.44 -7.79 13.15
CA SER A 122 1.66 -6.63 13.59
C SER A 122 0.40 -7.05 14.34
N GLU A 123 -0.31 -8.10 13.94
CA GLU A 123 -1.49 -8.61 14.68
C GLU A 123 -1.13 -9.14 16.06
N TRP A 124 -0.01 -9.86 16.16
CA TRP A 124 0.47 -10.39 17.43
C TRP A 124 1.07 -9.33 18.37
N GLY A 125 1.43 -8.15 17.84
CA GLY A 125 2.07 -7.09 18.62
C GLY A 125 3.55 -7.38 18.94
N VAL A 126 4.17 -8.28 18.17
CA VAL A 126 5.63 -8.54 18.16
C VAL A 126 6.39 -7.31 17.65
N CYS A 127 5.74 -6.51 16.79
CA CYS A 127 6.13 -5.15 16.41
C CYS A 127 4.97 -4.17 16.64
N ASP A 128 5.14 -2.87 16.36
CA ASP A 128 4.02 -1.92 16.37
C ASP A 128 2.94 -2.34 15.35
N HIS A 129 1.68 -2.17 15.73
CA HIS A 129 0.54 -2.56 14.91
C HIS A 129 0.45 -1.76 13.60
N GLY A 130 1.12 -0.60 13.49
CA GLY A 130 1.18 0.22 12.28
C GLY A 130 2.18 -0.26 11.23
N VAL A 131 3.05 -1.22 11.56
CA VAL A 131 4.22 -1.55 10.74
C VAL A 131 3.87 -2.13 9.39
N VAL A 132 2.83 -2.96 9.32
CA VAL A 132 2.29 -3.43 8.04
C VAL A 132 1.92 -2.29 7.10
N PHE A 133 1.42 -1.17 7.61
CA PHE A 133 1.09 -0.01 6.81
C PHE A 133 2.33 0.75 6.36
N THR A 134 3.36 0.84 7.21
CA THR A 134 4.67 1.40 6.85
C THR A 134 5.34 0.58 5.73
N VAL A 135 5.32 -0.75 5.83
CA VAL A 135 5.85 -1.65 4.80
C VAL A 135 5.07 -1.50 3.49
N LEU A 136 3.73 -1.40 3.55
CA LEU A 136 2.90 -1.12 2.39
C LEU A 136 3.19 0.25 1.76
N GLU A 137 3.38 1.29 2.57
CA GLU A 137 3.72 2.64 2.10
C GLU A 137 5.02 2.62 1.29
N GLN A 138 6.08 2.04 1.86
CA GLN A 138 7.39 1.91 1.19
C GLN A 138 7.30 1.08 -0.09
N LEU A 139 6.57 -0.05 -0.07
CA LEU A 139 6.39 -0.89 -1.26
C LEU A 139 5.68 -0.11 -2.37
N VAL A 140 4.56 0.54 -2.07
CA VAL A 140 3.79 1.33 -3.06
C VAL A 140 4.61 2.50 -3.60
N GLU A 141 5.44 3.14 -2.78
CA GLU A 141 6.35 4.21 -3.21
C GLU A 141 7.36 3.72 -4.26
N CYS A 142 7.88 2.50 -4.11
CA CYS A 142 8.82 1.90 -5.04
C CYS A 142 8.19 1.22 -6.27
N CYS A 143 6.90 0.85 -6.22
CA CYS A 143 6.22 0.14 -7.29
C CYS A 143 6.11 0.96 -8.58
N THR A 144 6.14 0.28 -9.74
CA THR A 144 5.59 0.87 -10.96
C THR A 144 4.05 0.92 -10.91
N ILE A 145 3.39 1.60 -11.86
CA ILE A 145 1.92 1.59 -11.94
C ILE A 145 1.39 0.17 -12.18
N ALA A 146 2.14 -0.67 -12.90
CA ALA A 146 1.77 -2.07 -13.12
C ALA A 146 1.85 -2.86 -11.80
N ASP A 147 2.96 -2.80 -11.07
CA ASP A 147 3.13 -3.50 -9.79
C ASP A 147 2.09 -3.06 -8.74
N ALA A 148 1.72 -1.77 -8.74
CA ALA A 148 0.73 -1.24 -7.82
C ALA A 148 -0.64 -1.92 -7.96
N GLN A 149 -1.00 -2.45 -9.14
CA GLN A 149 -2.26 -3.19 -9.32
C GLN A 149 -2.28 -4.50 -8.53
N ASP A 150 -1.16 -5.21 -8.50
CA ASP A 150 -1.03 -6.48 -7.78
C ASP A 150 -0.90 -6.27 -6.28
N VAL A 151 -0.19 -5.22 -5.86
CA VAL A 151 -0.16 -4.79 -4.45
C VAL A 151 -1.57 -4.49 -3.96
N PHE A 152 -2.38 -3.76 -4.74
CA PHE A 152 -3.77 -3.46 -4.37
C PHE A 152 -4.66 -4.71 -4.33
N THR A 153 -4.40 -5.72 -5.17
CA THR A 153 -5.09 -7.02 -5.08
C THR A 153 -4.80 -7.69 -3.74
N TRP A 154 -3.56 -7.64 -3.25
CA TRP A 154 -3.22 -8.16 -1.92
C TRP A 154 -3.92 -7.37 -0.81
N ILE A 155 -3.89 -6.02 -0.87
CA ILE A 155 -4.53 -5.15 0.14
C ILE A 155 -6.03 -5.44 0.22
N GLU A 156 -6.71 -5.52 -0.91
CA GLU A 156 -8.14 -5.84 -0.98
C GLU A 156 -8.44 -7.21 -0.38
N GLY A 157 -7.58 -8.21 -0.65
CA GLY A 157 -7.69 -9.56 -0.08
C GLY A 157 -7.49 -9.63 1.43
N LYS A 158 -6.73 -8.70 2.01
CA LYS A 158 -6.46 -8.63 3.46
C LYS A 158 -7.23 -7.51 4.17
N ARG A 159 -8.16 -6.85 3.48
CA ARG A 159 -8.91 -5.68 3.99
C ARG A 159 -9.52 -5.90 5.37
N THR A 160 -10.15 -7.05 5.63
CA THR A 160 -10.78 -7.34 6.92
C THR A 160 -9.76 -7.38 8.06
N ARG A 161 -8.57 -7.94 7.82
CA ARG A 161 -7.47 -7.99 8.79
C ARG A 161 -6.85 -6.61 9.00
N LEU A 162 -6.58 -5.89 7.92
CA LEU A 162 -6.05 -4.52 7.97
C LEU A 162 -6.99 -3.54 8.69
N ASN A 163 -8.31 -3.75 8.60
CA ASN A 163 -9.31 -2.93 9.28
C ASN A 163 -9.61 -3.40 10.72
N ALA A 164 -8.84 -4.33 11.27
CA ALA A 164 -8.95 -4.67 12.69
C ALA A 164 -8.59 -3.44 13.55
N ASP A 165 -9.37 -3.17 14.59
CA ASP A 165 -9.32 -1.92 15.37
C ASP A 165 -7.90 -1.57 15.86
N VAL A 166 -7.16 -2.55 16.37
CA VAL A 166 -5.80 -2.35 16.90
C VAL A 166 -4.78 -1.96 15.82
N LEU A 167 -4.90 -2.52 14.62
CA LEU A 167 -4.07 -2.18 13.46
C LEU A 167 -4.51 -0.84 12.87
N TRP A 168 -5.81 -0.69 12.62
CA TRP A 168 -6.36 0.46 11.93
C TRP A 168 -6.12 1.77 12.67
N ARG A 169 -6.21 1.77 14.00
CA ARG A 169 -5.88 2.95 14.83
C ARG A 169 -4.47 3.47 14.60
N ARG A 170 -3.51 2.58 14.32
CA ARG A 170 -2.12 2.96 14.00
C ARG A 170 -1.92 3.28 12.53
N GLY A 171 -2.54 2.50 11.64
CA GLY A 171 -2.30 2.54 10.20
C GLY A 171 -3.12 3.52 9.37
N LYS A 172 -4.24 3.99 9.90
CA LYS A 172 -5.24 4.76 9.14
C LYS A 172 -4.66 5.99 8.43
N LEU A 173 -3.80 6.78 9.07
CA LEU A 173 -3.26 7.98 8.41
C LEU A 173 -2.21 7.64 7.35
N ILE A 174 -1.46 6.56 7.57
CA ILE A 174 -0.47 6.05 6.61
C ILE A 174 -1.22 5.58 5.35
N MET A 175 -2.21 4.70 5.50
CA MET A 175 -3.01 4.19 4.38
C MET A 175 -3.65 5.33 3.56
N LEU A 176 -4.18 6.36 4.22
CA LEU A 176 -4.78 7.51 3.54
C LEU A 176 -3.73 8.26 2.71
N ARG A 177 -2.55 8.51 3.28
CA ARG A 177 -1.46 9.18 2.60
C ARG A 177 -0.97 8.35 1.41
N THR A 178 -0.66 7.08 1.63
CA THR A 178 -0.20 6.15 0.58
C THR A 178 -1.17 6.10 -0.60
N CYS A 179 -2.47 5.97 -0.32
CA CYS A 179 -3.49 5.96 -1.38
C CYS A 179 -3.59 7.29 -2.12
N ASN A 180 -3.56 8.42 -1.41
CA ASN A 180 -3.59 9.76 -2.03
C ASN A 180 -2.35 10.03 -2.88
N ASP A 181 -1.19 9.54 -2.45
CA ASP A 181 0.08 9.69 -3.14
C ASP A 181 0.08 8.85 -4.42
N LEU A 182 -0.44 7.62 -4.36
CA LEU A 182 -0.70 6.81 -5.55
C LEU A 182 -1.70 7.49 -6.51
N LEU A 183 -2.82 8.02 -6.01
CA LEU A 183 -3.81 8.72 -6.83
C LEU A 183 -3.24 9.93 -7.59
N ARG A 184 -2.17 10.56 -7.08
CA ARG A 184 -1.46 11.64 -7.79
C ARG A 184 -0.57 11.13 -8.92
N ARG A 185 -0.09 9.89 -8.81
CA ARG A 185 0.74 9.22 -9.84
C ARG A 185 -0.11 8.62 -10.97
N LEU A 186 -1.35 8.22 -10.68
CA LEU A 186 -2.26 7.59 -11.65
C LEU A 186 -2.86 8.59 -12.64
N SER A 187 -2.81 8.26 -13.93
CA SER A 187 -3.49 8.98 -14.99
C SER A 187 -5.02 8.87 -14.83
N LYS A 188 -5.71 9.98 -15.11
CA LYS A 188 -7.19 10.02 -15.07
C LYS A 188 -7.82 9.15 -16.17
N THR A 189 -7.14 8.99 -17.31
CA THR A 189 -7.67 8.25 -18.46
C THR A 189 -7.08 6.85 -18.56
N ASN A 190 -5.77 6.72 -18.41
CA ASN A 190 -5.08 5.46 -18.71
C ASN A 190 -5.12 4.48 -17.55
N ASP A 191 -5.23 4.99 -16.31
CA ASP A 191 -5.21 4.18 -15.09
C ASP A 191 -6.56 4.22 -14.34
N ALA A 192 -7.64 4.52 -15.06
CA ALA A 192 -8.96 4.71 -14.49
C ALA A 192 -9.43 3.52 -13.63
N THR A 193 -9.09 2.29 -14.03
CA THR A 193 -9.41 1.06 -13.29
C THR A 193 -8.75 1.02 -11.92
N LEU A 194 -7.43 1.20 -11.84
CA LEU A 194 -6.70 1.20 -10.56
C LEU A 194 -7.13 2.39 -9.71
N ARG A 195 -7.32 3.58 -10.32
CA ARG A 195 -7.82 4.76 -9.62
C ARG A 195 -9.17 4.51 -8.96
N GLY A 196 -10.08 3.85 -9.66
CA GLY A 196 -11.39 3.44 -9.14
C GLY A 196 -11.28 2.47 -7.97
N ARG A 197 -10.41 1.45 -8.07
CA ARG A 197 -10.12 0.50 -6.98
C ARG A 197 -9.60 1.20 -5.72
N VAL A 198 -8.64 2.11 -5.87
CA VAL A 198 -8.09 2.89 -4.74
C VAL A 198 -9.19 3.71 -4.05
N LEU A 199 -10.04 4.40 -4.83
CA LEU A 199 -11.13 5.19 -4.28
C LEU A 199 -12.17 4.32 -3.56
N LEU A 200 -12.55 3.17 -4.15
CA LEU A 200 -13.48 2.22 -3.53
C LEU A 200 -12.91 1.63 -2.23
N LEU A 201 -11.62 1.30 -2.20
CA LEU A 201 -10.95 0.82 -1.00
C LEU A 201 -11.03 1.88 0.10
N LEU A 202 -10.65 3.13 -0.18
CA LEU A 202 -10.75 4.25 0.76
C LEU A 202 -12.19 4.45 1.25
N SER A 203 -13.19 4.44 0.37
CA SER A 203 -14.60 4.56 0.79
C SER A 203 -15.05 3.39 1.68
N SER A 204 -14.47 2.20 1.52
CA SER A 204 -14.82 1.03 2.34
C SER A 204 -14.14 0.98 3.70
N LEU A 205 -12.96 1.59 3.84
CA LEU A 205 -12.16 1.57 5.07
C LEU A 205 -12.49 2.72 6.03
N TYR A 206 -12.88 3.88 5.51
CA TYR A 206 -13.11 5.09 6.31
C TYR A 206 -14.62 5.29 6.47
N ALA A 207 -15.08 5.33 7.72
CA ALA A 207 -16.49 5.62 8.00
C ALA A 207 -16.88 6.99 7.42
N LEU A 208 -18.09 7.09 6.84
CA LEU A 208 -18.59 8.33 6.23
C LEU A 208 -18.63 9.53 7.21
N SER A 209 -18.68 9.26 8.51
CA SER A 209 -18.68 10.25 9.58
C SER A 209 -17.29 10.85 9.87
N GLU A 210 -16.24 10.35 9.23
CA GLU A 210 -14.90 10.84 9.48
C GLU A 210 -14.66 12.20 8.84
N ARG A 211 -14.05 13.10 9.61
CA ARG A 211 -13.74 14.46 9.16
C ARG A 211 -12.93 14.49 7.86
N SER A 212 -12.05 13.51 7.65
CA SER A 212 -11.23 13.33 6.44
C SER A 212 -12.02 12.90 5.21
N ALA A 213 -13.22 12.32 5.36
CA ALA A 213 -14.11 11.95 4.28
C ALA A 213 -15.06 13.10 3.88
N LEU A 214 -15.03 14.21 4.62
CA LEU A 214 -15.90 15.37 4.40
C LEU A 214 -15.14 16.48 3.67
N ASN A 215 -15.71 17.00 2.59
CA ASN A 215 -15.24 18.24 1.97
C ASN A 215 -15.72 19.46 2.78
N LEU A 216 -15.20 19.64 3.99
CA LEU A 216 -15.62 20.71 4.91
C LEU A 216 -15.36 22.12 4.37
N ALA A 217 -14.38 22.26 3.46
CA ALA A 217 -14.09 23.53 2.80
C ALA A 217 -15.14 23.88 1.73
N GLY A 218 -15.95 22.91 1.28
CA GLY A 218 -16.97 23.13 0.27
C GLY A 218 -16.42 23.52 -1.10
N ASN A 219 -15.15 23.23 -1.39
CA ASN A 219 -14.54 23.58 -2.67
C ASN A 219 -15.01 22.58 -3.73
N TYR A 220 -15.72 23.05 -4.74
CA TYR A 220 -16.16 22.27 -5.90
C TYR A 220 -15.52 22.81 -7.18
N ASN A 221 -15.22 21.90 -8.11
CA ASN A 221 -14.63 22.26 -9.39
C ASN A 221 -15.69 22.91 -10.29
N ARG A 222 -15.59 24.23 -10.53
CA ARG A 222 -16.48 25.00 -11.42
C ARG A 222 -16.06 24.96 -12.89
N ALA A 223 -14.96 24.29 -13.23
CA ALA A 223 -14.47 24.23 -14.61
C ALA A 223 -15.34 23.37 -15.54
N ASN A 224 -16.23 22.54 -14.98
CA ASN A 224 -17.14 21.73 -15.79
C ASN A 224 -18.36 22.59 -16.20
N VAL A 225 -18.18 23.41 -17.22
CA VAL A 225 -19.25 24.23 -17.81
C VAL A 225 -19.88 23.45 -18.95
N THR A 226 -21.15 23.09 -18.81
CA THR A 226 -21.94 22.54 -19.92
C THR A 226 -22.55 23.71 -20.69
N THR A 227 -21.97 24.05 -21.84
CA THR A 227 -22.58 24.99 -22.79
C THR A 227 -23.75 24.29 -23.46
N LEU A 228 -24.96 24.78 -23.22
CA LEU A 228 -26.14 24.35 -23.97
C LEU A 228 -26.17 25.14 -25.27
N ASP A 229 -26.26 24.45 -26.39
CA ASP A 229 -26.46 25.13 -27.68
C ASP A 229 -27.80 25.84 -27.65
N GLU A 230 -27.79 27.15 -27.90
CA GLU A 230 -29.02 27.90 -28.14
C GLU A 230 -29.58 27.42 -29.48
N LEU A 231 -30.68 26.67 -29.44
CA LEU A 231 -31.45 26.36 -30.63
C LEU A 231 -31.97 27.68 -31.19
N GLU A 232 -31.35 28.16 -32.27
CA GLU A 232 -31.90 29.25 -33.06
C GLU A 232 -33.28 28.81 -33.55
N VAL A 233 -34.32 29.36 -32.92
CA VAL A 233 -35.70 29.26 -33.41
C VAL A 233 -35.73 30.07 -34.70
N GLY A 234 -35.45 29.41 -35.81
CA GLY A 234 -35.54 29.98 -37.15
C GLY A 234 -36.97 30.42 -37.44
N THR A 235 -37.28 31.68 -37.18
CA THR A 235 -38.46 32.34 -37.73
C THR A 235 -38.18 32.67 -39.19
N ASN A 236 -38.33 31.70 -40.09
CA ASN A 236 -38.29 31.91 -41.54
C ASN A 236 -39.62 31.51 -42.19
N GLY A 237 -40.33 32.53 -42.68
CA GLY A 237 -41.46 32.45 -43.60
C GLY A 237 -42.25 33.77 -43.54
N ALA A 238 -42.31 34.64 -44.55
CA ALA A 238 -41.96 34.51 -45.96
C ALA A 238 -41.70 35.91 -46.58
N GLU A 239 -40.77 35.99 -47.52
CA GLU A 239 -40.60 37.14 -48.41
C GLU A 239 -41.60 37.10 -49.59
N GLN A 240 -42.18 38.29 -49.83
CA GLN A 240 -42.45 38.98 -51.11
C GLN A 240 -43.29 38.35 -52.24
N GLY A 241 -44.28 39.13 -52.67
CA GLY A 241 -44.65 39.25 -54.08
C GLY A 241 -46.01 39.91 -54.32
N GLY A 242 -46.04 41.13 -54.85
CA GLY A 242 -47.27 41.70 -55.43
C GLY A 242 -47.29 43.23 -55.49
N GLY A 243 -47.09 43.80 -56.68
CA GLY A 243 -46.88 45.23 -56.88
C GLY A 243 -48.14 46.11 -56.96
N GLY A 244 -47.87 47.42 -56.93
CA GLY A 244 -48.57 48.44 -57.74
C GLY A 244 -49.60 49.33 -57.03
N GLY A 245 -49.38 50.65 -57.10
CA GLY A 245 -50.51 51.61 -57.14
C GLY A 245 -50.36 52.93 -56.37
N LYS A 246 -49.98 53.99 -57.10
CA LYS A 246 -50.23 55.45 -56.97
C LYS A 246 -51.13 56.02 -55.84
N GLY A 247 -50.75 57.24 -55.40
CA GLY A 247 -51.67 58.36 -55.04
C GLY A 247 -51.13 59.24 -53.90
N LYS A 248 -50.40 60.34 -54.17
CA LYS A 248 -50.86 61.75 -54.24
C LYS A 248 -51.69 62.23 -53.04
N GLY A 249 -51.23 63.32 -52.41
CA GLY A 249 -52.00 64.17 -51.52
C GLY A 249 -51.13 64.80 -50.45
#